data_AF-A0A9D7WYW8-F1
#
_entry.id   AF-A0A9D7WYW8-F1
#
_cell.length_a   1.000
_cell.length_b   1.000
_cell.length_c   1.000
_cell.angle_alpha   90.00
_cell.angle_beta   90.00
_cell.angle_gamma   90.00
#
_symmetry.space_group_name_H-M   'P 1'
#
loop_
_entity.id
_entity.type
_entity.pdbx_description
1 polymer ?
#
loop_
_entity_poly.entity_id
_entity_poly.type
_entity_poly.pdbx_seq_one_letter_code
_entity_poly.pdbx_strand_id
1 'polypeptide(L)'
;MLKRYLSHPLQGLASYVFFALIKLLPISWASSLGGWIGREIGPGLGISRRARRNLAIAFPEKSSEEIERLVLEMWDNLGRTVMEYPLLGRIKVKGANPHVEVIGAENIDLIRDDDKAGIFFSGHIANWEIPAICISENG
;
A
#
# COMPACT_ATOMS: atom_id res chain seq x y z
N MET A 1 26.42 -20.03 -3.20
CA MET A 1 26.09 -20.76 -1.96
C MET A 1 25.83 -19.84 -0.76
N LEU A 2 26.71 -18.88 -0.43
CA LEU A 2 26.53 -17.98 0.73
C LEU A 2 25.20 -17.22 0.77
N LYS A 3 24.74 -16.69 -0.38
CA LYS A 3 23.43 -16.00 -0.47
C LYS A 3 22.26 -16.91 -0.09
N ARG A 4 22.29 -18.17 -0.55
CA ARG A 4 21.21 -19.14 -0.35
C ARG A 4 21.11 -19.68 1.08
N TYR A 5 22.25 -19.94 1.70
CA TYR A 5 22.30 -20.61 3.00
C TYR A 5 22.50 -19.65 4.19
N LEU A 6 22.89 -18.39 3.94
CA LEU A 6 23.12 -17.43 5.01
C LEU A 6 22.32 -16.13 4.81
N SER A 7 22.44 -15.49 3.64
CA SER A 7 21.78 -14.20 3.41
C SER A 7 20.25 -14.30 3.37
N HIS A 8 19.68 -15.26 2.63
CA HIS A 8 18.21 -15.41 2.56
C HIS A 8 17.58 -15.82 3.90
N PRO A 9 18.14 -16.78 4.66
CA PRO A 9 17.63 -17.06 6.00
C PRO A 9 17.67 -15.84 6.93
N LEU A 10 18.76 -15.07 6.90
CA LEU A 10 18.87 -13.84 7.70
C LEU A 10 17.87 -12.77 7.27
N GLN A 11 17.68 -12.57 5.96
CA GLN A 11 16.65 -11.66 5.43
C GLN A 11 15.24 -12.11 5.83
N GLY A 12 14.97 -13.42 5.78
CA GLY A 12 13.70 -14.01 6.20
C GLY A 12 13.46 -13.79 7.69
N LEU A 13 14.46 -14.07 8.54
CA LEU A 13 14.39 -13.83 9.98
C LEU A 13 14.18 -12.34 10.29
N ALA A 14 14.94 -11.45 9.63
CA ALA A 14 14.78 -10.02 9.80
C ALA A 14 13.37 -9.55 9.40
N SER A 15 12.84 -10.05 8.28
CA SER A 15 11.48 -9.74 7.83
C SER A 15 10.43 -10.28 8.81
N TYR A 16 10.61 -11.49 9.33
CA TYR A 16 9.73 -12.09 10.33
C TYR A 16 9.70 -11.27 11.62
N VAL A 17 10.87 -10.89 12.15
CA VAL A 17 10.98 -10.05 13.34
C VAL A 17 10.35 -8.68 13.09
N PHE A 18 10.63 -8.06 11.93
CA PHE A 18 10.02 -6.79 11.54
C PHE A 18 8.48 -6.90 11.54
N PHE A 19 7.91 -7.92 10.88
CA PHE A 19 6.46 -8.13 10.85
C PHE A 19 5.88 -8.35 12.25
N ALA A 20 6.56 -9.14 13.09
CA ALA A 20 6.15 -9.39 14.46
C ALA A 20 6.12 -8.10 15.30
N LEU A 21 7.12 -7.23 15.15
CA LEU A 21 7.19 -5.95 15.85
C LEU A 21 6.08 -4.99 15.39
N ILE A 22 5.85 -4.87 14.08
CA ILE A 22 4.77 -4.02 13.55
C ILE A 22 3.40 -4.51 14.02
N LYS A 23 3.20 -5.83 14.13
CA LYS A 23 1.98 -6.43 14.70
C LYS A 23 1.73 -6.05 16.17
N LEU A 24 2.68 -5.48 16.89
CA LEU A 24 2.43 -4.97 18.25
C LEU A 24 1.77 -3.59 18.25
N LEU A 25 1.76 -2.89 17.12
CA LEU A 25 1.24 -1.53 17.01
C LEU A 25 -0.24 -1.49 16.59
N PRO A 26 -1.00 -0.46 17.00
CA PRO A 26 -2.26 -0.08 16.35
C PRO A 26 -2.02 0.29 14.87
N ILE A 27 -3.01 0.03 14.01
CA ILE A 27 -2.91 0.33 12.56
C ILE A 27 -2.56 1.80 12.31
N SER A 28 -3.24 2.73 13.00
CA SER A 28 -3.01 4.17 12.84
C SER A 28 -1.58 4.58 13.22
N TRP A 29 -0.98 3.93 14.20
CA TRP A 29 0.39 4.21 14.65
C TRP A 29 1.41 3.67 13.63
N ALA A 30 1.24 2.42 13.20
CA ALA A 30 2.09 1.82 12.18
C ALA A 30 2.04 2.61 10.86
N SER A 31 0.84 2.94 10.40
CA SER A 31 0.63 3.78 9.21
C SER A 31 1.32 5.15 9.37
N SER A 32 1.06 5.86 10.47
CA SER A 32 1.66 7.19 10.69
C SER A 32 3.19 7.15 10.78
N LEU A 33 3.76 6.13 11.43
CA LEU A 33 5.21 5.92 11.47
C LEU A 33 5.76 5.67 10.07
N GLY A 34 5.11 4.81 9.28
CA GLY A 34 5.49 4.53 7.91
C GLY A 34 5.46 5.78 7.04
N GLY A 35 4.40 6.57 7.12
CA GLY A 35 4.27 7.83 6.41
C GLY A 35 5.35 8.85 6.77
N TRP A 36 5.64 8.99 8.07
CA TRP A 36 6.74 9.83 8.53
C TRP A 36 8.10 9.37 7.97
N ILE A 37 8.46 8.09 8.13
CA ILE A 37 9.71 7.54 7.57
C ILE A 37 9.79 7.77 6.06
N GLY A 38 8.67 7.53 5.36
CA GLY A 38 8.54 7.72 3.92
C GLY A 38 8.88 9.15 3.51
N ARG A 39 8.24 10.15 4.13
CA ARG A 39 8.49 11.57 3.81
C ARG A 39 9.91 12.02 4.11
N GLU A 40 10.51 11.55 5.20
CA GLU A 40 11.84 12.00 5.62
C GLU A 40 12.96 11.39 4.76
N ILE A 41 12.85 10.11 4.39
CA ILE A 41 13.93 9.39 3.70
C ILE A 41 13.68 9.34 2.19
N GLY A 42 12.44 9.05 1.80
CA GLY A 42 12.04 8.70 0.45
C GLY A 42 12.44 9.72 -0.63
N PRO A 43 12.07 11.01 -0.51
CA PRO A 43 12.36 12.02 -1.53
C PRO A 43 13.84 12.16 -1.88
N GLY A 44 14.73 11.87 -0.92
CA GLY A 44 16.19 11.88 -1.08
C GLY A 44 16.77 10.63 -1.76
N LEU A 45 16.01 9.54 -1.86
CA LEU A 45 16.46 8.33 -2.54
C LEU A 45 16.61 8.56 -4.04
N GLY A 46 17.64 7.97 -4.65
CA GLY A 46 17.91 8.12 -6.08
C GLY A 46 16.77 7.67 -7.00
N ILE A 47 15.91 6.76 -6.52
CA ILE A 47 14.71 6.31 -7.25
C ILE A 47 13.68 7.43 -7.44
N SER A 48 13.65 8.43 -6.55
CA SER A 48 12.73 9.58 -6.62
C SER A 48 12.95 10.44 -7.86
N ARG A 49 14.12 10.34 -8.53
CA ARG A 49 14.31 10.94 -9.87
C ARG A 49 13.36 10.36 -10.91
N ARG A 50 13.03 9.06 -10.82
CA ARG A 50 12.05 8.44 -11.71
C ARG A 50 10.64 8.92 -11.41
N ALA A 51 10.30 9.06 -10.12
CA ALA A 51 9.01 9.60 -9.69
C ALA A 51 8.79 11.01 -10.25
N ARG A 52 9.76 11.92 -10.05
CA ARG A 52 9.74 13.29 -10.59
C ARG A 52 9.53 13.31 -12.10
N ARG A 53 10.32 12.53 -12.85
CA ARG A 53 10.19 12.44 -14.31
C ARG A 53 8.81 11.94 -14.73
N ASN A 54 8.32 10.88 -14.10
CA ASN A 54 7.02 10.32 -14.45
C ASN A 54 5.88 11.30 -14.14
N LEU A 55 5.94 11.99 -13.00
CA LEU A 55 4.95 12.99 -12.62
C LEU A 55 4.97 14.20 -13.57
N ALA A 56 6.14 14.66 -14.01
CA ALA A 56 6.25 15.75 -14.99
C ALA A 56 5.69 15.36 -16.38
N ILE A 57 5.76 14.07 -16.74
CA ILE A 57 5.13 13.56 -17.98
C ILE A 57 3.62 13.45 -17.80
N ALA A 58 3.16 12.94 -16.65
CA ALA A 58 1.74 12.71 -16.37
C ALA A 58 0.97 14.01 -16.13
N PHE A 59 1.63 15.02 -15.57
CA PHE A 59 1.07 16.32 -15.19
C PHE A 59 1.93 17.47 -15.74
N PRO A 60 1.99 17.64 -17.07
CA PRO A 60 2.84 18.65 -17.70
C PRO A 60 2.47 20.10 -17.33
N GLU A 61 1.26 20.31 -16.81
CA GLU A 61 0.76 21.60 -16.34
C GLU A 61 1.25 22.01 -14.94
N LYS A 62 1.80 21.06 -14.17
CA LYS A 62 2.21 21.30 -12.78
C LYS A 62 3.58 21.94 -12.68
N SER A 63 3.74 22.85 -11.72
CA SER A 63 5.05 23.44 -11.42
C SER A 63 5.99 22.41 -10.78
N SER A 64 7.30 22.68 -10.82
CA SER A 64 8.30 21.83 -10.14
C SER A 64 8.00 21.67 -8.65
N GLU A 65 7.52 22.72 -7.98
CA GLU A 65 7.15 22.70 -6.57
C GLU A 65 5.93 21.80 -6.30
N GLU A 66 4.95 21.82 -7.18
CA GLU A 66 3.80 20.92 -7.10
C GLU A 66 4.22 19.46 -7.33
N ILE A 67 5.15 19.21 -8.25
CA ILE A 67 5.72 17.89 -8.49
C ILE A 67 6.48 17.40 -7.25
N GLU A 68 7.29 18.25 -6.59
CA GLU A 68 7.97 17.87 -5.35
C GLU A 68 6.99 17.55 -4.22
N ARG A 69 5.90 18.32 -4.09
CA ARG A 69 4.83 18.02 -3.13
C ARG A 69 4.20 16.65 -3.40
N LEU A 70 3.91 16.34 -4.66
CA LEU A 70 3.40 15.02 -5.05
C LEU A 70 4.39 13.88 -4.77
N VAL A 71 5.71 14.11 -4.96
CA VAL A 71 6.73 13.13 -4.60
C VAL A 71 6.76 12.87 -3.09
N LEU A 72 6.64 13.92 -2.28
CA LEU A 72 6.52 13.79 -0.82
C LEU A 72 5.27 13.00 -0.40
N GLU A 73 4.11 13.33 -0.96
CA GLU A 73 2.84 12.63 -0.68
C GLU A 73 2.88 11.17 -1.15
N MET A 74 3.48 10.90 -2.31
CA MET A 74 3.70 9.54 -2.81
C MET A 74 4.54 8.72 -1.82
N TRP A 75 5.59 9.31 -1.25
CA TRP A 75 6.43 8.63 -0.26
C TRP A 75 5.74 8.44 1.08
N ASP A 76 4.92 9.39 1.53
CA ASP A 76 4.04 9.19 2.68
C ASP A 76 3.15 7.97 2.47
N ASN A 77 2.46 7.92 1.33
CA ASN A 77 1.55 6.83 0.99
C ASN A 77 2.26 5.47 0.89
N LEU A 78 3.43 5.44 0.23
CA LEU A 78 4.21 4.20 0.12
C LEU A 78 4.71 3.72 1.49
N GLY A 79 5.19 4.63 2.33
CA GLY A 79 5.61 4.31 3.69
C GLY A 79 4.49 3.74 4.56
N ARG A 80 3.30 4.34 4.49
CA ARG A 80 2.07 3.82 5.12
C ARG A 80 1.76 2.41 4.66
N THR A 81 1.70 2.22 3.33
CA THR A 81 1.37 0.93 2.71
C THR A 81 2.31 -0.19 3.19
N VAL A 82 3.62 0.07 3.25
CA VAL A 82 4.61 -0.90 3.73
C VAL A 82 4.37 -1.28 5.19
N MET A 83 4.07 -0.32 6.05
CA MET A 83 3.82 -0.58 7.48
C MET A 83 2.43 -1.17 7.77
N GLU A 84 1.47 -1.00 6.87
CA GLU A 84 0.14 -1.61 6.99
C GLU A 84 0.13 -3.07 6.55
N TYR A 85 1.07 -3.49 5.70
CA TYR A 85 1.13 -4.85 5.14
C TYR A 85 1.16 -5.97 6.21
N PRO A 86 1.93 -5.87 7.30
CA PRO A 86 1.88 -6.87 8.39
C PRO A 86 0.54 -6.91 9.15
N LEU A 87 -0.30 -5.88 8.98
CA LEU A 87 -1.54 -5.63 9.71
C LEU A 87 -2.80 -5.86 8.88
N LEU A 88 -2.70 -6.34 7.62
CA LEU A 88 -3.84 -6.54 6.72
C LEU A 88 -5.00 -7.30 7.38
N GLY A 89 -4.71 -8.36 8.16
CA GLY A 89 -5.72 -9.14 8.88
C GLY A 89 -6.43 -8.40 10.03
N ARG A 90 -6.03 -7.16 10.34
CA ARG A 90 -6.71 -6.28 11.31
C ARG A 90 -7.51 -5.17 10.63
N ILE A 91 -7.35 -4.99 9.32
CA ILE A 91 -8.08 -3.97 8.56
C ILE A 91 -9.52 -4.47 8.38
N LYS A 92 -10.44 -3.79 9.04
CA LYS A 92 -11.86 -4.12 8.98
C LYS A 92 -12.49 -3.49 7.74
N VAL A 93 -13.00 -4.32 6.83
CA VAL A 93 -13.75 -3.86 5.64
C VAL A 93 -15.27 -3.89 5.86
N LYS A 94 -15.74 -4.54 6.94
CA LYS A 94 -17.15 -4.64 7.34
C LYS A 94 -17.31 -4.47 8.85
N GLY A 95 -18.56 -4.31 9.31
CA GLY A 95 -18.94 -4.22 10.73
C GLY A 95 -18.90 -2.79 11.28
N ALA A 96 -18.99 -2.66 12.61
CA ALA A 96 -18.96 -1.35 13.27
C ALA A 96 -17.57 -0.70 13.17
N ASN A 97 -17.53 0.57 12.73
CA ASN A 97 -16.30 1.33 12.44
C ASN A 97 -15.34 0.58 11.50
N PRO A 98 -15.70 0.40 10.21
CA PRO A 98 -14.77 -0.13 9.23
C PRO A 98 -13.64 0.87 8.97
N HIS A 99 -12.47 0.36 8.58
CA HIS A 99 -11.33 1.16 8.14
C HIS A 99 -11.46 1.56 6.67
N VAL A 100 -12.35 0.90 5.92
CA VAL A 100 -12.50 1.03 4.48
C VAL A 100 -13.96 1.30 4.16
N GLU A 101 -14.19 2.26 3.26
CA GLU A 101 -15.46 2.50 2.60
C GLU A 101 -15.36 2.00 1.15
N VAL A 102 -16.31 1.18 0.71
CA VAL A 102 -16.36 0.67 -0.66
C VAL A 102 -17.44 1.42 -1.42
N ILE A 103 -17.02 2.24 -2.38
CA ILE A 103 -17.93 2.92 -3.30
C ILE A 103 -18.18 2.04 -4.52
N GLY A 104 -19.44 1.83 -4.89
CA GLY A 104 -19.81 0.97 -6.02
C GLY A 104 -19.84 -0.53 -5.69
N ALA A 105 -20.10 -0.89 -4.43
CA ALA A 105 -20.17 -2.28 -3.97
C ALA A 105 -21.23 -3.12 -4.71
N GLU A 106 -22.29 -2.48 -5.20
CA GLU A 106 -23.32 -3.09 -6.03
C GLU A 106 -22.77 -3.72 -7.31
N ASN A 107 -21.65 -3.23 -7.84
CA ASN A 107 -21.02 -3.85 -9.01
C ASN A 107 -20.39 -5.22 -8.67
N ILE A 108 -19.99 -5.42 -7.42
CA ILE A 108 -19.49 -6.72 -6.94
C ILE A 108 -20.66 -7.70 -6.91
N ASP A 109 -21.80 -7.29 -6.37
CA ASP A 109 -23.02 -8.12 -6.35
C ASP A 109 -23.48 -8.48 -7.77
N LEU A 110 -23.50 -7.51 -8.70
CA LEU A 110 -23.86 -7.75 -10.10
C LEU A 110 -22.94 -8.75 -10.79
N ILE A 111 -21.62 -8.71 -10.54
CA ILE A 111 -20.65 -9.64 -11.12
C ILE A 111 -20.75 -11.03 -10.45
N ARG A 112 -21.05 -11.08 -9.15
CA ARG A 112 -21.21 -12.36 -8.42
C ARG A 112 -22.45 -13.12 -8.89
N ASP A 113 -23.55 -12.41 -9.14
CA ASP A 113 -24.88 -12.99 -9.30
C ASP A 113 -25.28 -13.24 -10.78
N ASP A 114 -24.41 -12.95 -11.76
CA ASP A 114 -24.72 -13.06 -13.20
C ASP A 114 -24.35 -14.42 -13.86
N ASP A 115 -23.91 -15.39 -13.06
CA ASP A 115 -23.43 -16.72 -13.46
C ASP A 115 -22.26 -16.72 -14.47
N LYS A 116 -21.49 -15.64 -14.55
CA LYS A 116 -20.33 -15.52 -15.45
C LYS A 116 -19.03 -15.31 -14.69
N ALA A 117 -17.92 -15.56 -15.39
CA ALA A 117 -16.60 -15.21 -14.87
C ALA A 117 -16.39 -13.68 -14.92
N GLY A 118 -16.09 -13.09 -13.76
CA GLY A 118 -15.73 -11.69 -13.62
C GLY A 118 -14.22 -11.44 -13.62
N ILE A 119 -13.80 -10.24 -14.04
CA ILE A 119 -12.42 -9.77 -13.92
C ILE A 119 -12.43 -8.42 -13.21
N PHE A 120 -11.72 -8.35 -12.08
CA PHE A 120 -11.37 -7.10 -11.43
C PHE A 120 -9.96 -6.69 -11.84
N PHE A 121 -9.78 -5.44 -12.26
CA PHE A 121 -8.48 -4.89 -12.61
C PHE A 121 -8.20 -3.63 -11.78
N SER A 122 -6.94 -3.46 -11.39
CA SER A 122 -6.48 -2.29 -10.63
C SER A 122 -5.03 -1.96 -10.98
N GLY A 123 -4.57 -0.77 -10.56
CA GLY A 123 -3.18 -0.36 -10.61
C GLY A 123 -2.45 -0.63 -9.29
N HIS A 124 -1.12 -0.46 -9.30
CA HIS A 124 -0.32 -0.42 -8.07
C HIS A 124 -0.51 0.93 -7.38
N ILE A 125 -1.67 1.10 -6.74
CA ILE A 125 -2.13 2.36 -6.14
C ILE A 125 -2.40 2.14 -4.67
N ALA A 126 -1.78 2.96 -3.82
CA ALA A 126 -1.90 2.89 -2.36
C ALA A 126 -1.74 1.44 -1.84
N ASN A 127 -2.52 1.04 -0.84
CA ASN A 127 -2.54 -0.33 -0.36
C ASN A 127 -3.36 -1.22 -1.32
N TRP A 128 -2.68 -1.76 -2.34
CA TRP A 128 -3.29 -2.55 -3.41
C TRP A 128 -3.84 -3.92 -2.97
N GLU A 129 -3.62 -4.33 -1.72
CA GLU A 129 -4.24 -5.54 -1.16
C GLU A 129 -5.69 -5.31 -0.72
N ILE A 130 -6.05 -4.06 -0.39
CA ILE A 130 -7.39 -3.72 0.12
C ILE A 130 -8.52 -4.09 -0.84
N PRO A 131 -8.44 -3.82 -2.16
CA PRO A 131 -9.50 -4.23 -3.08
C PRO A 131 -9.78 -5.74 -3.04
N ALA A 132 -8.73 -6.57 -3.00
CA ALA A 132 -8.89 -8.02 -2.97
C ALA A 132 -9.58 -8.49 -1.67
N ILE A 133 -9.20 -7.92 -0.53
CA ILE A 133 -9.85 -8.19 0.77
C ILE A 133 -11.32 -7.74 0.73
N CYS A 134 -11.62 -6.57 0.16
CA CYS A 134 -12.99 -6.09 0.05
C CYS A 134 -13.84 -7.01 -0.82
N ILE A 135 -13.30 -7.49 -1.95
CA ILE A 135 -14.02 -8.40 -2.85
C ILE A 135 -14.26 -9.74 -2.15
N SER A 136 -13.24 -10.36 -1.54
CA SER A 136 -13.41 -11.69 -0.91
C SER A 136 -14.40 -11.68 0.26
N GLU A 137 -14.51 -10.56 0.97
CA GLU A 137 -15.46 -10.41 2.06
C GLU A 137 -16.89 -10.12 1.58
N ASN A 138 -17.09 -9.76 0.30
CA ASN A 138 -18.39 -9.47 -0.32
C ASN A 138 -18.98 -10.63 -1.15
N GLY A 139 -18.30 -11.78 -1.21
CA GLY A 139 -18.76 -13.00 -1.89
C GLY A 139 -18.03 -13.19 -3.21
#